data_AF-A0A7S4TBC1-F1
#
_entry.id   AF-A0A7S4TBC1-F1
#
_cell.length_a   1.000
_cell.length_b   1.000
_cell.length_c   1.000
_cell.angle_alpha   90.00
_cell.angle_beta   90.00
_cell.angle_gamma   90.00
#
_symmetry.space_group_name_H-M   'P 1'
#
loop_
_entity.id
_entity.type
_entity.pdbx_description
1 polymer ?
#
loop_
_entity_poly.entity_id
_entity_poly.type
_entity_poly.pdbx_seq_one_letter_code
_entity_poly.pdbx_strand_id
1 'polypeptide(L)'
;DASGVGGFGAGQRADRRALGSVASLSRKFLATLSERPRRSSSRPARHVRVEEIFSHLHMVVDRIMNGTRQCEELEEEFEGLCYKQCSLLTNGQFPVRTAPDSCWRVTTNSSEAGLNQVSVVSGNCTGYQVGGTRPCPHPPFPRECDENEELHLGFCYMRCRLLTHGKFPIRQGTNVCCSQEPCLNISRLRVNGVGCSGFGVGGGLHGHDCPHLPDRRPRSTEAYAEA
;
A
#
# COMPACT_ATOMS: atom_id res chain seq x y z
N ASP A 1 -27.68 -70.64 -25.65
CA ASP A 1 -27.49 -71.97 -26.29
C ASP A 1 -26.16 -72.01 -27.03
N ALA A 2 -25.63 -73.22 -27.32
CA ALA A 2 -24.37 -73.55 -28.02
C ALA A 2 -23.05 -73.03 -27.34
N SER A 3 -21.88 -73.72 -27.29
CA SER A 3 -21.16 -74.73 -28.12
C SER A 3 -20.48 -74.14 -29.37
N GLY A 4 -19.24 -74.48 -29.79
CA GLY A 4 -18.17 -75.40 -29.30
C GLY A 4 -17.13 -75.65 -30.44
N VAL A 5 -16.03 -76.43 -30.40
CA VAL A 5 -15.29 -77.22 -29.37
C VAL A 5 -13.82 -77.43 -29.86
N GLY A 6 -12.79 -77.31 -29.00
CA GLY A 6 -11.38 -77.74 -29.28
C GLY A 6 -10.55 -76.83 -30.21
N GLY A 7 -9.24 -77.04 -30.46
CA GLY A 7 -8.26 -77.98 -29.86
C GLY A 7 -6.93 -78.07 -30.67
N PHE A 8 -5.79 -78.41 -30.02
CA PHE A 8 -4.41 -78.60 -30.59
C PHE A 8 -3.68 -77.34 -31.14
N GLY A 9 -2.34 -77.23 -31.16
CA GLY A 9 -1.29 -78.02 -30.46
C GLY A 9 0.17 -77.84 -30.96
N ALA A 10 1.12 -77.70 -30.01
CA ALA A 10 2.58 -77.99 -30.06
C ALA A 10 3.64 -76.97 -30.59
N GLY A 11 4.72 -76.78 -29.78
CA GLY A 11 6.09 -76.36 -30.16
C GLY A 11 6.44 -74.85 -30.02
N GLN A 12 7.58 -74.41 -29.48
CA GLN A 12 8.70 -75.06 -28.73
C GLN A 12 9.38 -74.04 -27.76
N ARG A 13 10.14 -74.53 -26.74
CA ARG A 13 11.21 -73.84 -25.96
C ARG A 13 10.81 -72.52 -25.24
N ALA A 14 10.68 -72.40 -23.92
CA ALA A 14 11.12 -73.16 -22.73
C ALA A 14 12.61 -73.07 -22.35
N ASP A 15 12.97 -72.05 -21.53
CA ASP A 15 13.91 -72.06 -20.38
C ASP A 15 14.12 -70.60 -19.86
N ARG A 16 14.38 -70.28 -18.57
CA ARG A 16 14.33 -71.09 -17.34
C ARG A 16 14.21 -70.18 -16.08
N ARG A 17 13.36 -70.59 -15.11
CA ARG A 17 13.39 -70.33 -13.65
C ARG A 17 13.95 -68.99 -13.10
N ALA A 18 13.08 -68.24 -12.43
CA ALA A 18 13.48 -67.49 -11.23
C ALA A 18 13.60 -68.44 -10.02
N LEU A 19 14.53 -68.18 -9.08
CA LEU A 19 14.48 -68.63 -7.67
C LEU A 19 15.70 -68.11 -6.85
N GLY A 20 15.44 -67.35 -5.78
CA GLY A 20 16.43 -66.95 -4.76
C GLY A 20 17.50 -65.93 -5.20
N SER A 21 18.28 -65.33 -4.29
CA SER A 21 18.10 -65.21 -2.82
C SER A 21 18.79 -63.95 -2.30
N VAL A 22 18.39 -63.46 -1.13
CA VAL A 22 18.98 -62.27 -0.48
C VAL A 22 20.30 -62.62 0.24
N ALA A 23 21.45 -62.31 -0.38
CA ALA A 23 22.74 -62.19 0.31
C ALA A 23 23.81 -61.44 -0.52
N SER A 24 24.73 -60.78 0.19
CA SER A 24 26.11 -60.48 -0.26
C SER A 24 26.34 -59.64 -1.54
N LEU A 25 26.21 -58.31 -1.43
CA LEU A 25 26.98 -57.35 -2.26
C LEU A 25 27.69 -56.28 -1.40
N SER A 26 28.56 -56.75 -0.50
CA SER A 26 29.62 -55.90 0.06
C SER A 26 30.89 -56.01 -0.82
N ARG A 27 31.83 -55.05 -0.67
CA ARG A 27 33.13 -54.97 -1.36
C ARG A 27 33.15 -54.56 -2.86
N LYS A 28 32.39 -53.53 -3.26
CA LYS A 28 32.69 -52.73 -4.48
C LYS A 28 32.67 -51.21 -4.23
N PHE A 29 33.21 -50.77 -3.09
CA PHE A 29 33.12 -49.36 -2.62
C PHE A 29 34.47 -48.61 -2.56
N LEU A 30 35.57 -49.20 -3.04
CA LEU A 30 36.92 -48.61 -2.95
C LEU A 30 37.74 -48.87 -4.23
N ALA A 31 37.52 -48.08 -5.29
CA ALA A 31 38.34 -48.16 -6.51
C ALA A 31 38.40 -46.88 -7.41
N THR A 32 37.87 -45.72 -6.99
CA THR A 32 37.88 -44.48 -7.81
C THR A 32 38.09 -43.19 -7.00
N LEU A 33 39.19 -43.09 -6.25
CA LEU A 33 39.64 -41.84 -5.62
C LEU A 33 40.78 -41.19 -6.44
N SER A 34 40.48 -40.75 -7.67
CA SER A 34 41.46 -40.06 -8.53
C SER A 34 40.85 -39.11 -9.56
N GLU A 35 39.97 -38.21 -9.13
CA GLU A 35 39.57 -37.04 -9.92
C GLU A 35 39.50 -35.80 -9.03
N ARG A 36 40.22 -34.73 -9.40
CA ARG A 36 40.13 -33.41 -8.76
C ARG A 36 39.06 -32.58 -9.48
N PRO A 37 37.93 -32.22 -8.84
CA PRO A 37 36.98 -31.28 -9.43
C PRO A 37 37.66 -29.93 -9.70
N ARG A 38 37.36 -29.34 -10.86
CA ARG A 38 37.93 -28.04 -11.25
C ARG A 38 37.41 -26.93 -10.33
N ARG A 39 38.27 -25.95 -10.04
CA ARG A 39 37.96 -24.74 -9.27
C ARG A 39 36.92 -23.89 -10.02
N SER A 40 35.64 -24.19 -9.85
CA SER A 40 34.55 -23.39 -10.41
C SER A 40 34.50 -22.04 -9.71
N SER A 41 34.54 -20.95 -10.49
CA SER A 41 34.34 -19.60 -9.98
C SER A 41 32.85 -19.34 -9.83
N SER A 42 32.25 -19.88 -8.77
CA SER A 42 30.93 -19.43 -8.34
C SER A 42 31.05 -17.98 -7.85
N ARG A 43 30.48 -17.04 -8.61
CA ARG A 43 30.17 -15.71 -8.07
C ARG A 43 29.34 -15.92 -6.80
N PRO A 44 29.73 -15.37 -5.63
CA PRO A 44 28.89 -15.44 -4.46
C PRO A 44 27.56 -14.74 -4.78
N ALA A 45 26.45 -15.42 -4.48
CA ALA A 45 25.15 -14.75 -4.51
C ALA A 45 25.23 -13.54 -3.57
N ARG A 46 24.85 -12.34 -4.05
CA ARG A 46 24.74 -11.16 -3.19
C ARG A 46 23.63 -11.45 -2.18
N HIS A 47 24.02 -11.84 -0.98
CA HIS A 47 23.12 -12.01 0.14
C HIS A 47 22.66 -10.62 0.57
N VAL A 48 21.57 -10.15 -0.05
CA VAL A 48 20.93 -8.89 0.34
C VAL A 48 20.54 -9.02 1.80
N ARG A 49 20.94 -8.05 2.62
CA ARG A 49 20.59 -8.07 4.06
C ARG A 49 19.14 -7.68 4.20
N VAL A 50 18.40 -8.35 5.09
CA VAL A 50 16.98 -8.06 5.34
C VAL A 50 16.78 -6.60 5.74
N GLU A 51 17.74 -6.03 6.49
CA GLU A 51 17.83 -4.62 6.86
C GLU A 51 17.88 -3.68 5.64
N GLU A 52 18.64 -4.01 4.60
CA GLU A 52 18.73 -3.20 3.37
C GLU A 52 17.40 -3.18 2.60
N ILE A 53 16.69 -4.31 2.60
CA ILE A 53 15.34 -4.41 2.03
C ILE A 53 14.35 -3.59 2.86
N PHE A 54 14.41 -3.69 4.19
CA PHE A 54 13.52 -2.97 5.11
C PHE A 54 13.70 -1.45 5.00
N SER A 55 14.94 -0.96 4.93
CA SER A 55 15.23 0.47 4.70
C SER A 55 14.77 0.96 3.33
N HIS A 56 14.93 0.16 2.26
CA HIS A 56 14.41 0.54 0.94
C HIS A 56 12.88 0.55 0.91
N LEU A 57 12.24 -0.44 1.53
CA LEU A 57 10.78 -0.50 1.65
C LEU A 57 10.25 0.69 2.45
N HIS A 58 10.90 1.06 3.56
CA HIS A 58 10.53 2.23 4.35
C HIS A 58 10.64 3.53 3.54
N MET A 59 11.76 3.76 2.83
CA MET A 59 11.92 4.93 1.96
C MET A 59 10.92 4.98 0.79
N VAL A 60 10.52 3.82 0.25
CA VAL A 60 9.51 3.75 -0.82
C VAL A 60 8.12 4.00 -0.27
N VAL A 61 7.76 3.42 0.88
CA VAL A 61 6.51 3.69 1.59
C VAL A 61 6.43 5.16 2.01
N ASP A 62 7.48 5.74 2.61
CA ASP A 62 7.54 7.16 2.96
C ASP A 62 7.37 8.06 1.72
N ARG A 63 7.95 7.71 0.57
CA ARG A 63 7.81 8.48 -0.68
C ARG A 63 6.40 8.38 -1.27
N ILE A 64 5.75 7.22 -1.17
CA ILE A 64 4.37 7.03 -1.59
C ILE A 64 3.44 7.82 -0.66
N MET A 65 3.57 7.62 0.65
CA MET A 65 2.76 8.26 1.68
C MET A 65 2.95 9.78 1.73
N ASN A 66 4.18 10.30 1.58
CA ASN A 66 4.41 11.76 1.42
C ASN A 66 3.70 12.36 0.21
N GLY A 67 3.26 11.55 -0.74
CA GLY A 67 2.49 12.03 -1.87
C GLY A 67 1.04 12.38 -1.53
N THR A 68 0.43 11.64 -0.61
CA THR A 68 -1.01 11.61 -0.33
C THR A 68 -1.36 12.40 0.93
N ARG A 69 -0.33 12.83 1.66
CA ARG A 69 -0.40 13.73 2.80
C ARG A 69 -0.85 15.13 2.34
N GLN A 70 -1.93 15.63 2.94
CA GLN A 70 -2.51 16.95 2.73
C GLN A 70 -2.71 17.64 4.10
N CYS A 71 -2.86 18.97 4.08
CA CYS A 71 -3.08 19.75 5.30
C CYS A 71 -4.58 19.86 5.67
N GLU A 72 -4.87 20.34 6.88
CA GLU A 72 -6.23 20.64 7.31
C GLU A 72 -6.79 21.86 6.54
N GLU A 73 -8.10 22.12 6.59
CA GLU A 73 -8.76 23.10 5.68
C GLU A 73 -8.36 24.56 5.92
N LEU A 74 -7.75 24.85 7.06
CA LEU A 74 -7.23 26.15 7.46
C LEU A 74 -5.70 26.27 7.24
N GLU A 75 -5.11 25.31 6.53
CA GLU A 75 -3.68 25.13 6.39
C GLU A 75 -3.22 25.06 4.92
N GLU A 76 -1.93 25.30 4.70
CA GLU A 76 -1.22 25.20 3.43
C GLU A 76 0.06 24.37 3.61
N GLU A 77 0.44 23.62 2.59
CA GLU A 77 1.72 22.89 2.57
C GLU A 77 2.86 23.83 2.16
N PHE A 78 3.94 23.80 2.93
CA PHE A 78 5.18 24.48 2.62
C PHE A 78 6.37 23.68 3.17
N GLU A 79 7.35 23.38 2.32
CA GLU A 79 8.56 22.61 2.66
C GLU A 79 8.28 21.27 3.38
N GLY A 80 7.14 20.63 3.09
CA GLY A 80 6.73 19.36 3.67
C GLY A 80 6.05 19.45 5.04
N LEU A 81 5.71 20.66 5.50
CA LEU A 81 4.94 20.90 6.71
C LEU A 81 3.67 21.70 6.41
N CYS A 82 2.65 21.53 7.24
CA CYS A 82 1.43 22.31 7.23
C CYS A 82 1.56 23.53 8.13
N TYR A 83 1.35 24.70 7.54
CA TYR A 83 1.24 25.97 8.25
C TYR A 83 -0.18 26.50 8.11
N LYS A 84 -0.61 27.36 9.02
CA LYS A 84 -1.84 28.13 8.84
C LYS A 84 -1.72 28.98 7.57
N GLN A 85 -2.78 29.01 6.76
CA GLN A 85 -2.77 29.72 5.48
C GLN A 85 -2.40 31.20 5.65
N CYS A 86 -1.47 31.69 4.82
CA CYS A 86 -1.07 33.09 4.78
C CYS A 86 -2.26 34.05 4.54
N SER A 87 -3.30 33.60 3.81
CA SER A 87 -4.59 34.31 3.68
C SER A 87 -5.29 34.52 5.03
N LEU A 88 -5.32 33.51 5.91
CA LEU A 88 -5.92 33.58 7.24
C LEU A 88 -5.04 34.35 8.24
N LEU A 89 -3.71 34.20 8.15
CA LEU A 89 -2.75 34.92 9.00
C LEU A 89 -2.69 36.42 8.75
N THR A 90 -3.01 36.86 7.52
CA THR A 90 -2.89 38.26 7.08
C THR A 90 -4.22 38.91 6.69
N ASN A 91 -5.35 38.27 7.01
CA ASN A 91 -6.70 38.70 6.64
C ASN A 91 -6.83 39.06 5.14
N GLY A 92 -6.31 38.18 4.28
CA GLY A 92 -6.30 38.29 2.83
C GLY A 92 -5.24 39.22 2.22
N GLN A 93 -4.50 40.01 3.02
CA GLN A 93 -3.60 41.03 2.47
C GLN A 93 -2.36 40.44 1.78
N PHE A 94 -1.82 39.34 2.30
CA PHE A 94 -0.63 38.63 1.81
C PHE A 94 -0.92 37.12 1.73
N PRO A 95 -1.60 36.64 0.67
CA PRO A 95 -2.12 35.28 0.62
C PRO A 95 -1.11 34.19 0.24
N VAL A 96 0.13 34.53 -0.14
CA VAL A 96 1.13 33.57 -0.66
C VAL A 96 2.24 33.32 0.35
N ARG A 97 2.52 32.07 0.75
CA ARG A 97 3.68 31.76 1.60
C ARG A 97 5.00 31.80 0.83
N THR A 98 6.03 32.34 1.46
CA THR A 98 7.40 32.45 0.89
C THR A 98 8.50 31.92 1.81
N ALA A 99 8.23 31.82 3.12
CA ALA A 99 9.08 31.15 4.11
C ALA A 99 8.21 30.63 5.28
N PRO A 100 8.76 29.84 6.23
CA PRO A 100 8.03 29.38 7.42
C PRO A 100 7.39 30.50 8.26
N ASP A 101 7.94 31.70 8.22
CA ASP A 101 7.51 32.89 8.96
C ASP A 101 7.06 34.07 8.08
N SER A 102 6.99 33.90 6.75
CA SER A 102 6.88 35.01 5.80
C SER A 102 5.82 34.80 4.72
N CYS A 103 4.85 35.72 4.68
CA CYS A 103 3.78 35.80 3.70
C CYS A 103 4.03 36.94 2.70
N TRP A 104 3.50 36.82 1.49
CA TRP A 104 3.72 37.70 0.34
C TRP A 104 2.41 38.04 -0.37
N ARG A 105 2.36 39.23 -0.99
CA ARG A 105 1.27 39.68 -1.87
C ARG A 105 1.80 39.97 -3.27
N VAL A 106 1.14 39.41 -4.28
CA VAL A 106 1.46 39.70 -5.68
C VAL A 106 0.91 41.08 -6.02
N THR A 107 1.80 42.05 -6.29
CA THR A 107 1.44 43.37 -6.82
C THR A 107 1.87 43.49 -8.27
N THR A 108 1.04 44.15 -9.07
CA THR A 108 1.33 44.48 -10.48
C THR A 108 2.12 45.78 -10.62
N ASN A 109 2.27 46.54 -9.53
CA ASN A 109 2.83 47.90 -9.53
C ASN A 109 4.22 47.88 -8.90
N SER A 110 5.25 48.16 -9.70
CA SER A 110 6.66 48.14 -9.27
C SER A 110 7.00 49.14 -8.16
N SER A 111 6.15 50.15 -7.94
CA SER A 111 6.25 51.11 -6.83
C SER A 111 6.06 50.51 -5.44
N GLU A 112 5.42 49.33 -5.32
CA GLU A 112 5.14 48.66 -4.04
C GLU A 112 6.13 47.54 -3.71
N ALA A 113 7.19 47.34 -4.51
CA ALA A 113 8.05 46.15 -4.44
C ALA A 113 8.65 45.82 -3.05
N GLY A 114 8.87 46.82 -2.19
CA GLY A 114 9.35 46.65 -0.81
C GLY A 114 8.27 46.44 0.26
N LEU A 115 6.99 46.61 -0.08
CA LEU A 115 5.83 46.39 0.81
C LEU A 115 5.10 45.07 0.51
N ASN A 116 5.69 44.23 -0.34
CA ASN A 116 5.08 42.99 -0.82
C ASN A 116 5.23 41.80 0.14
N GLN A 117 6.10 41.87 1.14
CA GLN A 117 6.33 40.81 2.12
C GLN A 117 6.00 41.28 3.53
N VAL A 118 5.43 40.39 4.33
CA VAL A 118 5.32 40.52 5.79
C VAL A 118 5.90 39.26 6.43
N SER A 119 6.88 39.45 7.31
CA SER A 119 7.54 38.39 8.07
C SER A 119 7.32 38.65 9.56
N VAL A 120 6.92 37.61 10.29
CA VAL A 120 6.78 37.65 11.75
C VAL A 120 7.64 36.54 12.34
N VAL A 121 8.95 36.77 12.31
CA VAL A 121 9.98 35.90 12.88
C VAL A 121 9.70 35.72 14.38
N SER A 122 9.33 34.50 14.77
CA SER A 122 9.02 34.19 16.16
C SER A 122 9.19 32.70 16.43
N GLY A 123 10.00 32.39 17.45
CA GLY A 123 10.33 31.02 17.81
C GLY A 123 9.20 30.32 18.57
N ASN A 124 9.40 29.02 18.83
CA ASN A 124 8.51 28.21 19.67
C ASN A 124 7.03 28.26 19.23
N CYS A 125 6.80 28.10 17.91
CA CYS A 125 5.49 28.02 17.28
C CYS A 125 4.60 29.26 17.49
N THR A 126 5.11 30.43 17.11
CA THR A 126 4.39 31.71 17.21
C THR A 126 4.62 32.57 15.94
N GLY A 127 3.98 33.74 15.86
CA GLY A 127 3.99 34.56 14.64
C GLY A 127 3.29 33.84 13.48
N TYR A 128 3.98 33.65 12.36
CA TYR A 128 3.48 32.88 11.21
C TYR A 128 3.98 31.43 11.15
N GLN A 129 4.84 31.02 12.11
CA GLN A 129 5.28 29.64 12.29
C GLN A 129 4.26 28.84 13.11
N VAL A 130 3.00 28.79 12.67
CA VAL A 130 1.88 28.17 13.41
C VAL A 130 1.07 27.23 12.51
N GLY A 131 0.42 26.24 13.12
CA GLY A 131 -0.58 25.39 12.45
C GLY A 131 -1.98 26.01 12.44
N GLY A 132 -2.91 25.37 11.75
CA GLY A 132 -4.29 25.84 11.57
C GLY A 132 -5.15 25.65 12.81
N THR A 133 -5.31 24.38 13.21
CA THR A 133 -5.93 23.94 14.49
C THR A 133 -4.90 23.63 15.56
N ARG A 134 -3.69 23.23 15.16
CA ARG A 134 -2.56 22.87 16.02
C ARG A 134 -1.64 24.07 16.24
N PRO A 135 -0.96 24.18 17.40
CA PRO A 135 -0.12 25.35 17.69
C PRO A 135 1.12 25.42 16.78
N CYS A 136 1.75 24.27 16.53
CA CYS A 136 2.96 24.15 15.71
C CYS A 136 2.63 23.65 14.30
N PRO A 137 3.43 24.04 13.28
CA PRO A 137 3.47 23.34 12.01
C PRO A 137 3.85 21.87 12.19
N HIS A 138 3.26 21.00 11.39
CA HIS A 138 3.42 19.54 11.48
C HIS A 138 3.46 18.92 10.08
N PRO A 139 3.99 17.69 9.89
CA PRO A 139 3.84 17.01 8.62
C PRO A 139 2.35 16.86 8.26
N PRO A 140 1.98 17.00 6.97
CA PRO A 140 0.60 16.78 6.54
C PRO A 140 0.10 15.38 6.87
N PHE A 141 -1.19 15.26 7.18
CA PHE A 141 -1.84 13.98 7.42
C PHE A 141 -2.24 13.36 6.08
N PRO A 142 -2.18 12.03 5.90
CA PRO A 142 -2.88 11.43 4.76
C PRO A 142 -4.36 11.85 4.82
N ARG A 143 -4.86 12.54 3.79
CA ARG A 143 -6.32 12.58 3.58
C ARG A 143 -6.65 11.19 3.06
N GLU A 144 -7.06 10.32 4.00
CA GLU A 144 -6.82 8.90 3.81
C GLU A 144 -7.56 8.34 2.60
N CYS A 145 -8.82 8.67 2.39
CA CYS A 145 -9.67 8.13 1.33
C CYS A 145 -10.78 9.13 0.92
N ASP A 146 -11.61 8.77 -0.07
CA ASP A 146 -12.75 9.59 -0.49
C ASP A 146 -13.83 9.72 0.61
N GLU A 147 -14.76 10.67 0.46
CA GLU A 147 -15.75 11.00 1.50
C GLU A 147 -16.67 9.82 1.88
N ASN A 148 -16.85 8.84 0.99
CA ASN A 148 -17.64 7.63 1.20
C ASN A 148 -16.79 6.40 1.60
N GLU A 149 -15.50 6.58 1.90
CA GLU A 149 -14.52 5.52 2.14
C GLU A 149 -13.82 5.56 3.51
N GLU A 150 -13.18 4.45 3.88
CA GLU A 150 -12.39 4.28 5.09
C GLU A 150 -11.05 3.61 4.79
N LEU A 151 -10.00 4.01 5.51
CA LEU A 151 -8.70 3.36 5.39
C LEU A 151 -8.70 2.01 6.12
N HIS A 152 -8.22 0.98 5.44
CA HIS A 152 -8.03 -0.33 6.04
C HIS A 152 -6.80 -1.02 5.45
N LEU A 153 -5.85 -1.42 6.31
CA LEU A 153 -4.59 -2.05 5.90
C LEU A 153 -3.77 -1.23 4.87
N GLY A 154 -3.91 0.10 4.87
CA GLY A 154 -3.22 1.02 3.95
C GLY A 154 -3.89 1.23 2.60
N PHE A 155 -5.09 0.68 2.38
CA PHE A 155 -5.91 0.88 1.18
C PHE A 155 -7.27 1.47 1.54
N CYS A 156 -7.86 2.16 0.57
CA CYS A 156 -9.19 2.72 0.66
C CYS A 156 -10.26 1.73 0.22
N TYR A 157 -11.37 1.71 0.96
CA TYR A 157 -12.54 0.90 0.67
C TYR A 157 -13.79 1.72 0.94
N MET A 158 -14.87 1.47 0.19
CA MET A 158 -16.18 2.00 0.54
C MET A 158 -16.54 1.63 1.99
N ARG A 159 -17.09 2.58 2.76
CA ARG A 159 -17.41 2.38 4.18
C ARG A 159 -18.32 1.17 4.39
N CYS A 160 -17.95 0.28 5.31
CA CYS A 160 -18.80 -0.85 5.75
C CYS A 160 -20.19 -0.37 6.20
N ARG A 161 -20.29 0.83 6.78
CA ARG A 161 -21.57 1.50 7.10
C ARG A 161 -22.44 1.77 5.87
N LEU A 162 -21.86 2.11 4.72
CA LEU A 162 -22.60 2.35 3.47
C LEU A 162 -22.94 1.03 2.78
N LEU A 163 -21.94 0.17 2.57
CA LEU A 163 -22.06 -1.17 1.96
C LEU A 163 -23.13 -2.06 2.60
N THR A 164 -23.43 -1.85 3.89
CA THR A 164 -24.39 -2.67 4.64
C THR A 164 -25.62 -1.90 5.13
N HIS A 165 -25.82 -0.67 4.64
CA HIS A 165 -26.89 0.24 5.08
C HIS A 165 -26.99 0.34 6.63
N GLY A 166 -25.83 0.49 7.28
CA GLY A 166 -25.67 0.63 8.73
C GLY A 166 -25.72 -0.66 9.54
N LYS A 167 -26.00 -1.83 8.95
CA LYS A 167 -26.19 -3.09 9.70
C LYS A 167 -24.89 -3.70 10.24
N PHE A 168 -23.79 -3.50 9.52
CA PHE A 168 -22.44 -3.94 9.90
C PHE A 168 -21.47 -2.78 9.64
N PRO A 169 -21.43 -1.73 10.48
CA PRO A 169 -20.76 -0.50 10.15
C PRO A 169 -19.23 -0.51 10.33
N ILE A 170 -18.66 -1.55 10.95
CA ILE A 170 -17.25 -1.64 11.34
C ILE A 170 -16.50 -2.56 10.36
N ARG A 171 -15.32 -2.16 9.87
CA ARG A 171 -14.50 -2.97 8.96
C ARG A 171 -13.48 -3.84 9.71
N GLN A 172 -13.57 -5.16 9.54
CA GLN A 172 -12.68 -6.14 10.16
C GLN A 172 -11.72 -6.80 9.14
N GLY A 173 -11.98 -6.66 7.84
CA GLY A 173 -11.14 -7.18 6.76
C GLY A 173 -11.50 -6.56 5.41
N THR A 174 -10.73 -6.90 4.37
CA THR A 174 -10.94 -6.38 3.01
C THR A 174 -12.35 -6.65 2.49
N ASN A 175 -12.90 -7.83 2.76
CA ASN A 175 -14.25 -8.25 2.35
C ASN A 175 -15.15 -8.56 3.56
N VAL A 176 -14.85 -7.99 4.74
CA VAL A 176 -15.47 -8.38 6.03
C VAL A 176 -15.88 -7.17 6.85
N CYS A 177 -17.19 -7.03 7.07
CA CYS A 177 -17.79 -6.03 7.95
C CYS A 177 -18.35 -6.68 9.24
N CYS A 178 -18.56 -5.89 10.28
CA CYS A 178 -18.90 -6.30 11.63
C CYS A 178 -19.97 -5.36 12.25
N SER A 179 -20.90 -5.89 13.04
CA SER A 179 -22.01 -5.11 13.63
C SER A 179 -21.70 -4.47 14.99
N GLN A 180 -20.78 -5.04 15.77
CA GLN A 180 -20.33 -4.48 17.04
C GLN A 180 -18.98 -5.09 17.43
N GLU A 181 -18.06 -4.26 17.91
CA GLU A 181 -16.81 -4.70 18.52
C GLU A 181 -17.02 -5.43 19.87
N PRO A 182 -16.09 -6.31 20.28
CA PRO A 182 -15.02 -6.87 19.45
C PRO A 182 -15.61 -7.85 18.42
N CYS A 183 -15.11 -7.81 17.19
CA CYS A 183 -15.67 -8.53 16.03
C CYS A 183 -15.36 -10.05 16.01
N LEU A 184 -15.33 -10.68 17.19
CA LEU A 184 -14.97 -12.08 17.41
C LEU A 184 -16.16 -13.05 17.24
N ASN A 185 -17.40 -12.55 17.28
CA ASN A 185 -18.61 -13.36 17.17
C ASN A 185 -19.02 -13.51 15.69
N ILE A 186 -19.03 -14.75 15.19
CA ILE A 186 -19.36 -15.08 13.78
C ILE A 186 -20.75 -14.56 13.38
N SER A 187 -21.74 -14.60 14.29
CA SER A 187 -23.09 -14.07 14.02
C SER A 187 -23.15 -12.54 13.92
N ARG A 188 -22.06 -11.84 14.26
CA ARG A 188 -21.88 -10.39 14.10
C ARG A 188 -20.99 -10.01 12.92
N LEU A 189 -20.41 -10.99 12.23
CA LEU A 189 -19.60 -10.79 11.04
C LEU A 189 -20.46 -10.95 9.77
N ARG A 190 -20.15 -10.17 8.74
CA ARG A 190 -20.69 -10.31 7.40
C ARG A 190 -19.55 -10.30 6.39
N VAL A 191 -19.39 -11.41 5.69
CA VAL A 191 -18.45 -11.55 4.57
C VAL A 191 -19.23 -11.40 3.27
N ASN A 192 -18.71 -10.63 2.32
CA ASN A 192 -19.25 -10.56 0.96
C ASN A 192 -18.17 -10.14 -0.03
N GLY A 193 -18.10 -10.84 -1.17
CA GLY A 193 -17.07 -10.61 -2.18
C GLY A 193 -15.72 -11.30 -1.90
N VAL A 194 -14.84 -11.22 -2.90
CA VAL A 194 -13.43 -11.61 -2.87
C VAL A 194 -12.65 -10.61 -3.74
N GLY A 195 -11.50 -10.13 -3.26
CA GLY A 195 -10.72 -9.12 -3.99
C GLY A 195 -11.53 -7.83 -4.18
N CYS A 196 -11.51 -7.28 -5.41
CA CYS A 196 -12.38 -6.19 -5.84
C CYS A 196 -13.79 -6.69 -6.20
N SER A 197 -14.59 -6.99 -5.18
CA SER A 197 -16.04 -7.26 -5.30
C SER A 197 -16.71 -7.20 -3.93
N GLY A 198 -18.03 -7.12 -3.87
CA GLY A 198 -18.78 -7.19 -2.60
C GLY A 198 -18.41 -6.06 -1.63
N PHE A 199 -17.73 -6.39 -0.52
CA PHE A 199 -17.26 -5.41 0.47
C PHE A 199 -15.81 -4.95 0.26
N GLY A 200 -15.08 -5.59 -0.66
CA GLY A 200 -13.73 -5.21 -1.06
C GLY A 200 -13.68 -4.25 -2.23
N VAL A 201 -14.62 -3.31 -2.33
CA VAL A 201 -14.70 -2.29 -3.39
C VAL A 201 -14.26 -0.91 -2.87
N GLY A 202 -13.85 -0.02 -3.77
CA GLY A 202 -13.66 1.39 -3.46
C GLY A 202 -14.98 2.19 -3.55
N GLY A 203 -14.92 3.49 -3.33
CA GLY A 203 -16.07 4.38 -3.27
C GLY A 203 -16.75 4.71 -4.60
N GLY A 204 -16.14 4.39 -5.74
CA GLY A 204 -16.61 4.73 -7.09
C GLY A 204 -16.50 6.21 -7.46
N LEU A 205 -16.22 7.09 -6.50
CA LEU A 205 -15.83 8.47 -6.75
C LEU A 205 -14.48 8.50 -7.48
N HIS A 206 -14.25 9.48 -8.34
CA HIS A 206 -13.00 9.67 -9.11
C HIS A 206 -12.51 8.47 -9.95
N GLY A 207 -13.33 7.41 -10.12
CA GLY A 207 -12.95 6.15 -10.78
C GLY A 207 -12.49 5.04 -9.84
N HIS A 208 -12.63 5.22 -8.53
CA HIS A 208 -12.22 4.29 -7.48
C HIS A 208 -13.21 3.12 -7.29
N ASP A 209 -13.49 2.34 -8.33
CA ASP A 209 -14.33 1.14 -8.22
C ASP A 209 -13.66 0.03 -7.36
N CYS A 210 -12.33 -0.02 -7.38
CA CYS A 210 -11.53 -0.99 -6.63
C CYS A 210 -10.69 -0.32 -5.52
N PRO A 211 -10.30 -1.07 -4.47
CA PRO A 211 -9.47 -0.53 -3.40
C PRO A 211 -8.15 0.00 -3.91
N HIS A 212 -7.91 1.28 -3.64
CA HIS A 212 -6.74 2.04 -4.10
C HIS A 212 -5.90 2.51 -2.91
N LEU A 213 -4.76 3.13 -3.21
CA LEU A 213 -3.99 3.86 -2.21
C LEU A 213 -4.63 5.24 -1.97
N PRO A 214 -4.47 5.84 -0.77
CA PRO A 214 -4.88 7.21 -0.48
C PRO A 214 -4.59 8.19 -1.60
N ASP A 215 -5.54 9.06 -1.95
CA ASP A 215 -5.42 9.81 -3.20
C ASP A 215 -4.65 11.14 -3.08
N ARG A 216 -3.94 11.50 -4.15
CA ARG A 216 -3.37 12.83 -4.31
C ARG A 216 -4.43 13.75 -4.91
N ARG A 217 -5.23 14.42 -4.08
CA ARG A 217 -6.26 15.36 -4.56
C ARG A 217 -5.66 16.29 -5.63
N PRO A 218 -6.24 16.37 -6.84
CA PRO A 218 -5.79 17.33 -7.84
C PRO A 218 -5.88 18.75 -7.27
N ARG A 219 -4.96 19.64 -7.68
CA ARG A 219 -5.00 21.04 -7.25
C ARG A 219 -6.35 21.65 -7.65
N SER A 220 -6.90 22.52 -6.81
CA SER A 220 -8.25 23.06 -6.90
C SER A 220 -8.45 24.11 -8.01
N THR A 221 -7.83 23.91 -9.17
CA THR A 221 -7.92 24.80 -10.34
C THR A 221 -9.08 24.45 -11.28
N GLU A 222 -9.71 23.29 -11.11
CA GLU A 222 -10.77 22.81 -12.02
C GLU A 222 -12.20 23.03 -11.47
N ALA A 223 -12.34 23.47 -10.21
CA ALA A 223 -13.63 23.68 -9.54
C ALA A 223 -14.30 25.06 -9.81
N TYR A 224 -13.71 25.87 -10.69
CA TYR A 224 -14.19 27.23 -11.05
C TYR A 224 -14.27 27.44 -12.57
N ALA A 225 -14.49 26.37 -13.34
CA ALA A 225 -14.57 26.44 -14.81
C ALA A 225 -15.97 26.81 -15.34
N GLU A 226 -17.05 26.51 -14.62
CA GLU A 226 -18.44 26.76 -15.04
C GLU A 226 -19.32 27.26 -13.86
N ALA A 227 -19.42 28.59 -13.72
CA ALA A 227 -20.43 29.31 -12.93
C ALA A 227 -20.58 30.76 -13.43
#